data_AF-A0A539E3D7-F1
#
_entry.id   AF-A0A539E3D7-F1
#
_cell.length_a   1.000
_cell.length_b   1.000
_cell.length_c   1.000
_cell.angle_alpha   90.00
_cell.angle_beta   90.00
_cell.angle_gamma   90.00
#
_symmetry.space_group_name_H-M   'P 1'
#
loop_
_entity.id
_entity.type
_entity.pdbx_description
1 polymer ?
#
loop_
_entity_poly.entity_id
_entity_poly.type
_entity_poly.pdbx_seq_one_letter_code
_entity_poly.pdbx_strand_id
1 'polypeptide(L)'
;MPDARSTRPRAALPPDPIRLGLTGFEFQDLFRPARLLDLDGAFLDDVRLVDASLVEQLTRARLDRGDSLDEEARVELLMHLAPHVGRFLARLFGIEAASTHLDQRALEDAPIFDTRRLFLERRVFKSVPDDATLLAIDTGAAEAAYRDVVNRRLPAPAMTDDRELELGRIAVILMQRESTVRGIDEKEMATIQADLDIVGRWATILAFHPMHRALAADWTIFFRPQRLD
;
A
#
# COMPACT_ATOMS: atom_id res chain seq x y z
N MET A 1 32.79 27.07 42.29
CA MET A 1 31.92 25.95 41.85
C MET A 1 31.59 26.16 40.38
N PRO A 2 32.33 25.53 39.44
CA PRO A 2 31.96 25.52 38.03
C PRO A 2 31.21 24.22 37.66
N ASP A 3 30.30 24.39 36.72
CA ASP A 3 29.24 23.49 36.28
C ASP A 3 29.76 22.31 35.44
N ALA A 4 29.50 21.08 35.89
CA ALA A 4 29.90 19.85 35.23
C ALA A 4 28.91 19.49 34.11
N ARG A 5 29.18 19.96 32.89
CA ARG A 5 28.44 19.52 31.70
C ARG A 5 28.65 18.02 31.51
N SER A 6 27.60 17.27 31.84
CA SER A 6 27.42 15.84 31.59
C SER A 6 27.77 15.50 30.13
N THR A 7 28.99 15.04 29.91
CA THR A 7 29.46 14.50 28.63
C THR A 7 29.03 13.04 28.61
N ARG A 8 27.80 12.77 28.12
CA ARG A 8 27.41 11.40 27.81
C ARG A 8 28.43 10.83 26.82
N PRO A 9 29.02 9.65 27.07
CA PRO A 9 29.89 9.02 26.10
C PRO A 9 29.09 8.77 24.82
N ARG A 10 29.61 9.26 23.69
CA ARG A 10 29.07 8.96 22.36
C ARG A 10 29.05 7.44 22.22
N ALA A 11 27.88 6.87 21.97
CA ALA A 11 27.73 5.43 21.71
C ALA A 11 28.79 4.99 20.71
N ALA A 12 29.44 3.85 20.97
CA ALA A 12 30.48 3.31 20.11
C ALA A 12 29.96 3.25 18.66
N LEU A 13 30.76 3.75 17.72
CA LEU A 13 30.46 3.66 16.29
C LEU A 13 30.20 2.18 15.96
N PRO A 14 29.14 1.82 15.23
CA PRO A 14 28.92 0.43 14.82
C PRO A 14 30.18 -0.10 14.11
N PRO A 15 30.57 -1.37 14.37
CA PRO A 15 31.92 -1.85 14.12
C PRO A 15 32.27 -2.15 12.66
N ASP A 16 31.41 -1.84 11.68
CA ASP A 16 31.72 -1.98 10.26
C ASP A 16 31.45 -0.67 9.50
N PRO A 17 32.40 -0.16 8.70
CA PRO A 17 32.14 0.98 7.85
C PRO A 17 31.11 0.55 6.79
N ILE A 18 29.99 1.26 6.70
CA ILE A 18 28.95 1.04 5.69
C ILE A 18 29.62 0.86 4.32
N ARG A 19 29.45 -0.31 3.71
CA ARG A 19 29.91 -0.59 2.35
C ARG A 19 28.76 -0.27 1.40
N LEU A 20 29.06 0.46 0.34
CA LEU A 20 28.09 0.69 -0.71
C LEU A 20 28.04 -0.53 -1.63
N GLY A 21 26.86 -0.87 -2.15
CA GLY A 21 26.65 -1.99 -3.08
C GLY A 21 27.01 -1.67 -4.53
N LEU A 22 27.52 -0.46 -4.79
CA LEU A 22 27.93 0.00 -6.12
C LEU A 22 29.45 -0.03 -6.25
N THR A 23 29.97 -0.79 -7.22
CA THR A 23 31.40 -0.93 -7.45
C THR A 23 32.05 0.41 -7.76
N GLY A 24 33.19 0.70 -7.13
CA GLY A 24 33.93 1.94 -7.35
C GLY A 24 33.43 3.14 -6.53
N PHE A 25 32.49 2.93 -5.61
CA PHE A 25 32.03 3.94 -4.65
C PHE A 25 32.25 3.48 -3.21
N GLU A 26 32.69 4.41 -2.36
CA GLU A 26 32.79 4.21 -0.92
C GLU A 26 31.88 5.16 -0.17
N PHE A 27 31.52 4.87 1.08
CA PHE A 27 30.61 5.72 1.85
C PHE A 27 31.10 7.18 1.97
N GLN A 28 32.42 7.40 2.04
CA GLN A 28 33.01 8.75 2.07
C GLN A 28 32.74 9.58 0.81
N ASP A 29 32.46 8.93 -0.33
CA ASP A 29 32.17 9.61 -1.58
C ASP A 29 30.82 10.34 -1.55
N LEU A 30 29.88 9.91 -0.69
CA LEU A 30 28.58 10.58 -0.51
C LEU A 30 28.69 12.00 0.04
N PHE A 31 29.85 12.37 0.59
CA PHE A 31 30.12 13.71 1.13
C PHE A 31 30.94 14.59 0.16
N ARG A 32 31.25 14.09 -1.03
CA ARG A 32 32.07 14.77 -2.03
C ARG A 32 31.23 15.15 -3.25
N PRO A 33 30.99 16.45 -3.52
CA PRO A 33 30.14 16.87 -4.64
C PRO A 33 30.53 16.27 -6.00
N ALA A 34 31.84 16.17 -6.29
CA ALA A 34 32.31 15.55 -7.54
C ALA A 34 31.91 14.08 -7.65
N ARG A 35 31.91 13.35 -6.53
CA ARG A 35 31.55 11.93 -6.51
C ARG A 35 30.03 11.71 -6.51
N LEU A 36 29.27 12.67 -5.99
CA LEU A 36 27.81 12.70 -6.17
C LEU A 36 27.44 12.90 -7.64
N LEU A 37 28.22 13.67 -8.40
CA LEU A 37 28.03 13.80 -9.85
C LEU A 37 28.32 12.47 -10.57
N ASP A 38 29.39 11.77 -10.20
CA ASP A 38 29.68 10.42 -10.73
C ASP A 38 28.52 9.45 -10.41
N LEU A 39 27.98 9.53 -9.20
CA LEU A 39 26.87 8.68 -8.74
C LEU A 39 25.56 9.00 -9.48
N ASP A 40 25.27 10.27 -9.72
CA ASP A 40 24.14 10.69 -10.57
C ASP A 40 24.30 10.16 -11.99
N GLY A 41 25.51 10.21 -12.56
CA GLY A 41 25.80 9.59 -13.85
C GLY A 41 25.49 8.09 -13.88
N ALA A 42 25.92 7.34 -12.87
CA ALA A 42 25.61 5.92 -12.73
C ALA A 42 24.10 5.66 -12.63
N PHE A 43 23.36 6.50 -11.89
CA PHE A 43 21.90 6.44 -11.81
C PHE A 43 21.25 6.67 -13.18
N LEU A 44 21.66 7.71 -13.91
CA LEU A 44 21.13 8.00 -15.23
C LEU A 44 21.42 6.88 -16.22
N ASP A 45 22.58 6.25 -16.14
CA ASP A 45 22.93 5.11 -16.98
C ASP A 45 22.01 3.91 -16.71
N ASP A 46 21.71 3.60 -15.45
CA ASP A 46 20.76 2.53 -15.10
C ASP A 46 19.35 2.82 -15.61
N VAL A 47 18.88 4.07 -15.49
CA VAL A 47 17.55 4.45 -15.97
C VAL A 47 17.51 4.38 -17.49
N ARG A 48 18.56 4.82 -18.18
CA ARG A 48 18.65 4.82 -19.64
C ARG A 48 18.56 3.41 -20.24
N LEU A 49 19.00 2.38 -19.53
CA LEU A 49 18.85 0.98 -19.95
C LEU A 49 17.38 0.52 -20.01
N VAL A 50 16.49 1.16 -19.27
CA VAL A 50 15.06 0.82 -19.19
C VAL A 50 14.21 1.83 -19.94
N ASP A 51 14.48 3.12 -19.76
CA ASP A 51 13.75 4.22 -20.35
C ASP A 51 14.68 5.42 -20.65
N ALA A 52 15.14 5.50 -21.91
CA ALA A 52 15.98 6.60 -22.37
C ALA A 52 15.21 7.93 -22.44
N SER A 53 13.91 7.90 -22.73
CA SER A 53 13.09 9.12 -22.82
C SER A 53 12.97 9.79 -21.44
N LEU A 54 12.79 8.99 -20.39
CA LEU A 54 12.73 9.48 -19.02
C LEU A 54 14.00 10.23 -18.60
N VAL A 55 15.18 9.74 -19.04
CA VAL A 55 16.47 10.41 -18.81
C VAL A 55 16.56 11.74 -19.54
N GLU A 56 16.07 11.82 -20.78
CA GLU A 56 16.03 13.07 -21.54
C GLU A 56 15.12 14.10 -20.88
N GLN A 57 13.94 13.68 -20.44
CA GLN A 57 12.97 14.52 -19.73
C GLN A 57 13.56 15.07 -18.43
N LEU A 58 14.16 14.19 -17.60
CA LEU A 58 14.83 14.59 -16.37
C LEU A 58 15.99 15.55 -16.61
N THR A 59 16.81 15.29 -17.64
CA THR A 59 17.96 16.13 -17.97
C THR A 59 17.50 17.52 -18.41
N ARG A 60 16.45 17.59 -19.25
CA ARG A 60 15.85 18.87 -19.68
C ARG A 60 15.32 19.65 -18.47
N ALA A 61 14.56 18.99 -17.61
CA ALA A 61 13.99 19.59 -16.40
C ALA A 61 15.08 20.08 -15.41
N ARG A 62 16.24 19.42 -15.36
CA ARG A 62 17.36 19.87 -14.52
C ARG A 62 18.04 21.13 -15.08
N LEU A 63 18.12 21.27 -16.39
CA LEU A 63 18.79 22.40 -17.05
C LEU A 63 18.07 23.73 -16.82
N ASP A 64 16.74 23.72 -16.88
CA ASP A 64 15.89 24.90 -16.68
C ASP A 64 15.29 24.97 -15.26
N ARG A 65 15.74 24.10 -14.35
CA ARG A 65 15.24 23.99 -12.97
C ARG A 65 13.74 23.67 -12.87
N GLY A 66 13.17 23.08 -13.91
CA GLY A 66 11.77 22.67 -13.96
C GLY A 66 10.83 23.80 -14.35
N ASP A 67 11.34 24.93 -14.85
CA ASP A 67 10.54 26.09 -15.24
C ASP A 67 9.64 25.80 -16.45
N SER A 68 10.00 24.84 -17.31
CA SER A 68 9.17 24.43 -18.45
C SER A 68 8.10 23.39 -18.12
N LEU A 69 8.14 22.79 -16.93
CA LEU A 69 7.16 21.79 -16.50
C LEU A 69 6.04 22.47 -15.73
N ASP A 70 4.81 22.30 -16.20
CA ASP A 70 3.64 22.55 -15.36
C ASP A 70 3.57 21.55 -14.20
N GLU A 71 2.63 21.77 -13.28
CA GLU A 71 2.52 20.96 -12.07
C GLU A 71 2.18 19.49 -12.40
N GLU A 72 1.32 19.26 -13.39
CA GLU A 72 0.90 17.91 -13.78
C GLU A 72 2.08 17.13 -14.38
N ALA A 73 2.79 17.72 -15.34
CA ALA A 73 3.97 17.11 -15.96
C ALA A 73 5.10 16.88 -14.95
N ARG A 74 5.25 17.77 -13.96
CA ARG A 74 6.21 17.60 -12.87
C ARG A 74 5.87 16.40 -11.99
N VAL A 75 4.62 16.28 -11.57
CA VAL A 75 4.15 15.14 -10.77
C VAL A 75 4.29 13.85 -11.57
N GLU A 76 3.91 13.86 -12.85
CA GLU A 76 4.05 12.72 -13.74
C GLU A 76 5.51 12.28 -13.87
N LEU A 77 6.44 13.21 -14.12
CA LEU A 77 7.87 12.92 -14.19
C LEU A 77 8.38 12.30 -12.89
N LEU A 78 8.01 12.86 -11.74
CA LEU A 78 8.43 12.35 -10.42
C LEU A 78 7.85 10.95 -10.14
N MET A 79 6.59 10.71 -10.51
CA MET A 79 5.94 9.41 -10.36
C MET A 79 6.64 8.33 -11.19
N HIS A 80 7.05 8.65 -12.43
CA HIS A 80 7.81 7.74 -13.26
C HIS A 80 9.25 7.54 -12.76
N LEU A 81 9.88 8.57 -12.18
CA LEU A 81 11.23 8.47 -11.63
C LEU A 81 11.30 7.66 -10.32
N ALA A 82 10.27 7.74 -9.48
CA ALA A 82 10.30 7.22 -8.11
C ALA A 82 10.71 5.74 -7.99
N PRO A 83 10.20 4.80 -8.82
CA PRO A 83 10.62 3.41 -8.78
C PRO A 83 12.11 3.22 -9.10
N HIS A 84 12.65 4.02 -10.02
CA HIS A 84 14.07 3.96 -10.38
C HIS A 84 14.96 4.44 -9.25
N VAL A 85 14.57 5.55 -8.59
CA VAL A 85 15.30 6.08 -7.43
C VAL A 85 15.29 5.07 -6.28
N GLY A 86 14.12 4.49 -5.96
CA GLY A 86 14.00 3.47 -4.91
C GLY A 86 14.91 2.27 -5.16
N ARG A 87 14.88 1.70 -6.37
CA ARG A 87 15.75 0.58 -6.76
C ARG A 87 17.23 0.93 -6.71
N PHE A 88 17.59 2.13 -7.18
CA PHE A 88 18.98 2.57 -7.17
C PHE A 88 19.51 2.73 -5.75
N LEU A 89 18.74 3.35 -4.86
CA LEU A 89 19.11 3.50 -3.44
C LEU A 89 19.19 2.14 -2.74
N ALA A 90 18.26 1.23 -3.03
CA ALA A 90 18.31 -0.11 -2.47
C ALA A 90 19.62 -0.82 -2.82
N ARG A 91 20.05 -0.73 -4.09
CA ARG A 91 21.33 -1.26 -4.56
C ARG A 91 22.54 -0.51 -4.00
N LEU A 92 22.47 0.81 -3.91
CA LEU A 92 23.55 1.66 -3.38
C LEU A 92 23.90 1.27 -1.94
N PHE A 93 22.90 0.94 -1.12
CA PHE A 93 23.08 0.57 0.28
C PHE A 93 23.08 -0.94 0.56
N GLY A 94 22.90 -1.79 -0.45
CA GLY A 94 22.87 -3.25 -0.28
C GLY A 94 21.66 -3.75 0.51
N ILE A 95 20.51 -3.08 0.35
CA ILE A 95 19.26 -3.36 1.09
C ILE A 95 18.13 -3.86 0.18
N GLU A 96 18.46 -4.42 -1.00
CA GLU A 96 17.48 -4.89 -1.98
C GLU A 96 16.54 -5.94 -1.38
N ALA A 97 17.06 -6.89 -0.61
CA ALA A 97 16.23 -7.91 0.04
C ALA A 97 15.21 -7.29 1.02
N ALA A 98 15.62 -6.28 1.79
CA ALA A 98 14.72 -5.58 2.70
C ALA A 98 13.69 -4.73 1.94
N SER A 99 14.10 -4.07 0.86
CA SER A 99 13.21 -3.32 -0.03
C SER A 99 12.15 -4.23 -0.64
N THR A 100 12.56 -5.35 -1.25
CA THR A 100 11.64 -6.33 -1.85
C THR A 100 10.69 -6.92 -0.82
N HIS A 101 11.16 -7.19 0.39
CA HIS A 101 10.29 -7.66 1.48
C HIS A 101 9.24 -6.61 1.87
N LEU A 102 9.59 -5.32 1.90
CA LEU A 102 8.62 -4.25 2.14
C LEU A 102 7.61 -4.12 0.99
N ASP A 103 8.07 -4.21 -0.26
CA ASP A 103 7.20 -4.18 -1.43
C ASP A 103 6.21 -5.37 -1.40
N GLN A 104 6.68 -6.56 -1.04
CA GLN A 104 5.83 -7.74 -0.86
C GLN A 104 4.77 -7.52 0.21
N ARG A 105 5.15 -6.97 1.37
CA ARG A 105 4.18 -6.66 2.43
C ARG A 105 3.15 -5.62 1.97
N ALA A 106 3.56 -4.60 1.24
CA ALA A 106 2.63 -3.62 0.67
C ALA A 106 1.64 -4.28 -0.32
N LEU A 107 2.10 -5.25 -1.10
CA LEU A 107 1.23 -6.04 -1.99
C LEU A 107 0.32 -7.00 -1.22
N GLU A 108 0.77 -7.56 -0.10
CA GLU A 108 -0.05 -8.40 0.78
C GLU A 108 -1.22 -7.61 1.38
N ASP A 109 -1.04 -6.31 1.64
CA ASP A 109 -2.06 -5.39 2.14
C ASP A 109 -2.97 -4.80 1.05
N ALA A 110 -2.60 -4.95 -0.24
CA ALA A 110 -3.38 -4.44 -1.38
C ALA A 110 -4.89 -4.80 -1.34
N PRO A 111 -5.30 -6.03 -0.91
CA PRO A 111 -6.72 -6.38 -0.82
C PRO A 111 -7.55 -5.47 0.10
N ILE A 112 -6.93 -4.86 1.11
CA ILE A 112 -7.59 -3.90 2.00
C ILE A 112 -7.99 -2.65 1.20
N PHE A 113 -7.04 -2.08 0.46
CA PHE A 113 -7.26 -0.86 -0.32
C PHE A 113 -8.20 -1.10 -1.52
N ASP A 114 -8.03 -2.22 -2.22
CA ASP A 114 -8.91 -2.59 -3.34
C ASP A 114 -10.35 -2.81 -2.87
N THR A 115 -10.55 -3.50 -1.75
CA THR A 115 -11.89 -3.71 -1.17
C THR A 115 -12.52 -2.41 -0.76
N ARG A 116 -11.78 -1.51 -0.11
CA ARG A 116 -12.31 -0.19 0.22
C ARG A 116 -12.86 0.53 -1.01
N ARG A 117 -12.03 0.68 -2.05
CA ARG A 117 -12.35 1.45 -3.26
C ARG A 117 -13.41 0.80 -4.14
N LEU A 118 -13.29 -0.51 -4.38
CA LEU A 118 -14.10 -1.22 -5.36
C LEU A 118 -15.37 -1.84 -4.76
N PHE A 119 -15.36 -2.15 -3.46
CA PHE A 119 -16.48 -2.79 -2.77
C PHE A 119 -17.18 -1.85 -1.79
N LEU A 120 -16.48 -1.37 -0.76
CA LEU A 120 -17.11 -0.62 0.34
C LEU A 120 -17.69 0.72 -0.13
N GLU A 121 -16.92 1.54 -0.83
CA GLU A 121 -17.38 2.84 -1.32
C GLU A 121 -18.59 2.72 -2.26
N ARG A 122 -18.68 1.61 -3.00
CA ARG A 122 -19.74 1.39 -4.00
C ARG A 122 -20.99 0.73 -3.44
N ARG A 123 -20.84 -0.17 -2.46
CA ARG A 123 -21.93 -1.03 -1.95
C ARG A 123 -22.30 -0.73 -0.50
N VAL A 124 -21.33 -0.53 0.37
CA VAL A 124 -21.55 -0.40 1.83
C VAL A 124 -21.76 1.06 2.24
N PHE A 125 -20.84 1.96 1.86
CA PHE A 125 -20.89 3.37 2.27
C PHE A 125 -21.93 4.19 1.50
N LYS A 126 -22.42 3.67 0.37
CA LYS A 126 -23.44 4.34 -0.45
C LYS A 126 -24.83 4.31 0.20
N SER A 127 -25.15 3.29 0.99
CA SER A 127 -26.45 3.12 1.62
C SER A 127 -26.26 2.66 3.07
N VAL A 128 -26.02 3.64 3.93
CA VAL A 128 -25.90 3.41 5.38
C VAL A 128 -27.31 3.21 5.96
N PRO A 129 -27.60 2.06 6.59
CA PRO A 129 -28.89 1.84 7.23
C PRO A 129 -29.10 2.79 8.42
N ASP A 130 -30.36 3.08 8.76
CA ASP A 130 -30.68 3.83 9.97
C ASP A 130 -30.41 3.02 11.25
N ASP A 131 -30.33 3.72 12.38
CA ASP A 131 -29.99 3.12 13.68
C ASP A 131 -30.97 2.01 14.10
N ALA A 132 -32.26 2.17 13.80
CA ALA A 132 -33.27 1.17 14.15
C ALA A 132 -33.07 -0.12 13.35
N THR A 133 -32.75 0.01 12.07
CA THR A 133 -32.42 -1.10 11.18
C THR A 133 -31.14 -1.78 11.64
N LEU A 134 -30.09 -1.02 11.95
CA LEU A 134 -28.82 -1.55 12.43
C LEU A 134 -29.01 -2.39 13.70
N LEU A 135 -29.73 -1.87 14.69
CA LEU A 135 -29.97 -2.55 15.96
C LEU A 135 -30.86 -3.80 15.83
N ALA A 136 -31.67 -3.89 14.77
CA ALA A 136 -32.50 -5.06 14.49
C ALA A 136 -31.73 -6.20 13.79
N ILE A 137 -30.50 -5.97 13.32
CA ILE A 137 -29.70 -6.99 12.64
C ILE A 137 -29.24 -8.04 13.66
N ASP A 138 -29.52 -9.31 13.39
CA ASP A 138 -28.90 -10.43 14.09
C ASP A 138 -27.43 -10.54 13.70
N THR A 139 -26.58 -9.91 14.51
CA THR A 139 -25.13 -9.88 14.28
C THR A 139 -24.48 -11.27 14.36
N GLY A 140 -25.00 -12.18 15.20
CA GLY A 140 -24.48 -13.54 15.32
C GLY A 140 -24.79 -14.39 14.09
N ALA A 141 -26.02 -14.29 13.58
CA ALA A 141 -26.39 -14.95 12.34
C ALA A 141 -25.62 -14.39 11.13
N ALA A 142 -25.39 -13.06 11.10
CA ALA A 142 -24.61 -12.43 10.05
C ALA A 142 -23.13 -12.85 10.08
N GLU A 143 -22.53 -12.95 11.27
CA GLU A 143 -21.16 -13.45 11.43
C GLU A 143 -21.05 -14.90 10.98
N ALA A 144 -21.99 -15.77 11.38
CA ALA A 144 -22.01 -17.17 10.98
C ALA A 144 -22.13 -17.35 9.46
N ALA A 145 -22.99 -16.56 8.80
CA ALA A 145 -23.11 -16.55 7.35
C ALA A 145 -21.82 -16.07 6.67
N TYR A 146 -21.18 -15.03 7.21
CA TYR A 146 -19.89 -14.55 6.71
C TYR A 146 -18.79 -15.62 6.85
N ARG A 147 -18.73 -16.33 7.99
CA ARG A 147 -17.79 -17.44 8.20
C ARG A 147 -17.99 -18.56 7.18
N ASP A 148 -19.23 -18.91 6.86
CA ASP A 148 -19.52 -19.92 5.82
C ASP A 148 -18.97 -19.49 4.44
N VAL A 149 -19.18 -18.23 4.05
CA VAL A 149 -18.63 -17.69 2.80
C VAL A 149 -17.10 -17.77 2.80
N VAL A 150 -16.44 -17.35 3.88
CA VAL A 150 -14.98 -17.44 4.01
C VAL A 150 -14.51 -18.88 3.84
N ASN A 151 -15.12 -19.83 4.56
CA ASN A 151 -14.75 -21.25 4.50
C ASN A 151 -14.94 -21.86 3.10
N ARG A 152 -15.97 -21.44 2.36
CA ARG A 152 -16.25 -21.94 1.00
C ARG A 152 -15.38 -21.30 -0.09
N ARG A 153 -14.99 -20.04 0.08
CA ARG A 153 -14.46 -19.21 -1.02
C ARG A 153 -13.02 -18.77 -0.83
N LEU A 154 -12.53 -18.67 0.41
CA LEU A 154 -11.15 -18.28 0.70
C LEU A 154 -10.23 -19.52 0.64
N PRO A 155 -9.28 -19.57 -0.30
CA PRO A 155 -8.37 -20.71 -0.39
C PRO A 155 -7.38 -20.71 0.78
N ALA A 156 -6.89 -21.89 1.18
CA ALA A 156 -6.00 -22.05 2.33
C ALA A 156 -4.77 -21.10 2.35
N PRO A 157 -4.06 -20.84 1.23
CA PRO A 157 -2.94 -19.90 1.22
C PRO A 157 -3.33 -18.43 1.46
N ALA A 158 -4.61 -18.08 1.28
CA ALA A 158 -5.13 -16.74 1.50
C ALA A 158 -5.73 -16.54 2.90
N MET A 159 -5.78 -17.59 3.72
CA MET A 159 -6.23 -17.49 5.12
C MET A 159 -5.26 -16.61 5.93
N THR A 160 -5.80 -15.90 6.91
CA THR A 160 -5.07 -14.98 7.78
C THR A 160 -5.82 -14.82 9.10
N ASP A 161 -5.08 -14.59 10.20
CA ASP A 161 -5.66 -14.25 11.50
C ASP A 161 -6.05 -12.76 11.59
N ASP A 162 -5.54 -11.94 10.66
CA ASP A 162 -5.93 -10.54 10.52
C ASP A 162 -7.34 -10.45 9.90
N ARG A 163 -8.31 -10.06 10.73
CA ARG A 163 -9.73 -9.96 10.34
C ARG A 163 -10.00 -8.86 9.31
N GLU A 164 -9.22 -7.77 9.32
CA GLU A 164 -9.36 -6.70 8.34
C GLU A 164 -8.88 -7.20 6.96
N LEU A 165 -7.70 -7.83 6.95
CA LEU A 165 -7.13 -8.38 5.74
C LEU A 165 -7.97 -9.55 5.18
N GLU A 166 -8.54 -10.38 6.04
CA GLU A 166 -9.44 -11.47 5.63
C GLU A 166 -10.67 -10.91 4.90
N LEU A 167 -11.30 -9.85 5.44
CA LEU A 167 -12.42 -9.15 4.81
C LEU A 167 -12.02 -8.58 3.45
N GLY A 168 -10.80 -8.00 3.36
CA GLY A 168 -10.25 -7.53 2.11
C GLY A 168 -10.08 -8.64 1.07
N ARG A 169 -9.46 -9.76 1.46
CA ARG A 169 -9.17 -10.89 0.56
C ARG A 169 -10.44 -11.55 0.03
N ILE A 170 -11.42 -11.81 0.90
CA ILE A 170 -12.67 -12.47 0.46
C ILE A 170 -13.46 -11.59 -0.51
N ALA A 171 -13.53 -10.27 -0.27
CA ALA A 171 -14.21 -9.35 -1.16
C ALA A 171 -13.50 -9.25 -2.53
N VAL A 172 -12.18 -9.14 -2.56
CA VAL A 172 -11.40 -9.15 -3.82
C VAL A 172 -11.61 -10.43 -4.62
N ILE A 173 -11.53 -11.59 -3.96
CA ILE A 173 -11.74 -12.90 -4.63
C ILE A 173 -13.13 -12.97 -5.25
N LEU A 174 -14.16 -12.55 -4.52
CA LEU A 174 -15.53 -12.56 -5.03
C LEU A 174 -15.72 -11.57 -6.19
N MET A 175 -15.15 -10.37 -6.12
CA MET A 175 -15.21 -9.39 -7.21
C MET A 175 -14.47 -9.86 -8.48
N GLN A 176 -13.31 -10.50 -8.32
CA GLN A 176 -12.59 -11.10 -9.45
C GLN A 176 -13.40 -12.23 -10.07
N ARG A 177 -13.99 -13.11 -9.26
CA ARG A 177 -14.88 -14.15 -9.79
C ARG A 177 -16.09 -13.56 -10.50
N GLU A 178 -16.74 -12.55 -9.91
CA GLU A 178 -17.86 -11.81 -10.49
C GLU A 178 -17.50 -11.25 -11.88
N SER A 179 -16.29 -10.72 -12.06
CA SER A 179 -15.85 -10.23 -13.37
C SER A 179 -15.59 -11.36 -14.37
N THR A 180 -15.06 -12.51 -13.92
CA THR A 180 -14.80 -13.65 -14.80
C THR A 180 -16.05 -14.39 -15.28
N VAL A 181 -17.09 -14.53 -14.46
CA VAL A 181 -18.29 -15.32 -14.82
C VAL A 181 -19.38 -14.47 -15.49
N ARG A 182 -19.22 -13.15 -15.50
CA ARG A 182 -20.21 -12.21 -16.02
C ARG A 182 -20.53 -12.51 -17.49
N GLY A 183 -21.79 -12.83 -17.76
CA GLY A 183 -22.27 -13.16 -19.10
C GLY A 183 -21.83 -14.54 -19.60
N ILE A 184 -21.22 -15.36 -18.75
CA ILE A 184 -20.78 -16.73 -19.06
C ILE A 184 -21.61 -17.76 -18.29
N ASP A 185 -21.74 -17.58 -16.96
CA ASP A 185 -22.49 -18.49 -16.09
C ASP A 185 -23.40 -17.69 -15.15
N GLU A 186 -24.68 -17.61 -15.52
CA GLU A 186 -25.69 -16.87 -14.74
C GLU A 186 -25.94 -17.47 -13.36
N LYS A 187 -25.81 -18.80 -13.22
CA LYS A 187 -26.05 -19.49 -11.95
C LYS A 187 -24.91 -19.24 -10.98
N GLU A 188 -23.67 -19.34 -11.44
CA GLU A 188 -22.50 -19.00 -10.60
C GLU A 188 -22.49 -17.50 -10.29
N MET A 189 -22.88 -16.65 -11.24
CA MET A 189 -23.03 -15.20 -11.01
C MET A 189 -24.01 -14.90 -9.88
N ALA A 190 -25.21 -15.52 -9.88
CA ALA A 190 -26.19 -15.35 -8.82
C ALA A 190 -25.65 -15.82 -7.45
N THR A 191 -24.88 -16.91 -7.45
CA THR A 191 -24.25 -17.43 -6.22
C THR A 191 -23.17 -16.47 -5.69
N ILE A 192 -22.34 -15.91 -6.57
CA ILE A 192 -21.32 -14.92 -6.18
C ILE A 192 -21.97 -13.62 -5.68
N GLN A 193 -23.07 -13.18 -6.31
CA GLN A 193 -23.81 -12.02 -5.83
C GLN A 193 -24.38 -12.24 -4.42
N ALA A 194 -24.95 -13.42 -4.16
CA ALA A 194 -25.43 -13.77 -2.81
C ALA A 194 -24.28 -13.76 -1.78
N ASP A 195 -23.11 -14.32 -2.14
CA ASP A 195 -21.93 -14.29 -1.27
C ASP A 195 -21.42 -12.85 -1.03
N LEU A 196 -21.42 -11.99 -2.06
CA LEU A 196 -21.05 -10.57 -1.96
C LEU A 196 -22.03 -9.79 -1.07
N ASP A 197 -23.33 -10.10 -1.13
CA ASP A 197 -24.33 -9.48 -0.25
C ASP A 197 -24.14 -9.86 1.21
N ILE A 198 -23.76 -11.11 1.49
CA ILE A 198 -23.41 -11.58 2.84
C ILE A 198 -22.17 -10.83 3.36
N VAL A 199 -21.10 -10.77 2.56
CA VAL A 199 -19.87 -10.03 2.91
C VAL A 199 -20.17 -8.54 3.11
N GLY A 200 -21.01 -7.95 2.27
CA GLY A 200 -21.44 -6.56 2.37
C GLY A 200 -22.20 -6.29 3.67
N ARG A 201 -23.13 -7.17 4.04
CA ARG A 201 -23.88 -7.06 5.30
C ARG A 201 -22.96 -7.13 6.52
N TRP A 202 -21.98 -8.03 6.51
CA TRP A 202 -21.00 -8.12 7.59
C TRP A 202 -20.12 -6.88 7.68
N ALA A 203 -19.64 -6.37 6.54
CA ALA A 203 -18.89 -5.11 6.49
C ALA A 203 -19.71 -3.92 7.00
N THR A 204 -21.02 -3.85 6.70
CA THR A 204 -21.93 -2.84 7.25
C THR A 204 -22.02 -2.93 8.78
N ILE A 205 -22.15 -4.14 9.33
CA ILE A 205 -22.16 -4.34 10.78
C ILE A 205 -20.87 -3.84 11.41
N LEU A 206 -19.71 -4.25 10.87
CA LEU A 206 -18.41 -3.81 11.38
C LEU A 206 -18.23 -2.29 11.32
N ALA A 207 -18.69 -1.65 10.24
CA ALA A 207 -18.52 -0.22 10.03
C ALA A 207 -19.47 0.65 10.88
N PHE A 208 -20.70 0.18 11.16
CA PHE A 208 -21.77 1.04 11.69
C PHE A 208 -22.45 0.51 12.95
N HIS A 209 -22.44 -0.79 13.22
CA HIS A 209 -23.17 -1.35 14.35
C HIS A 209 -22.48 -1.00 15.68
N PRO A 210 -23.19 -0.45 16.69
CA PRO A 210 -22.57 0.04 17.92
C PRO A 210 -21.80 -1.04 18.69
N MET A 211 -22.30 -2.29 18.70
CA MET A 211 -21.61 -3.41 19.37
C MET A 211 -20.26 -3.79 18.74
N HIS A 212 -20.04 -3.49 17.45
CA HIS A 212 -18.83 -3.89 16.71
C HIS A 212 -17.86 -2.74 16.48
N ARG A 213 -18.25 -1.52 16.87
CA ARG A 213 -17.45 -0.30 16.66
C ARG A 213 -16.06 -0.37 17.32
N ALA A 214 -15.95 -1.02 18.47
CA ALA A 214 -14.67 -1.19 19.16
C ALA A 214 -13.74 -2.17 18.43
N LEU A 215 -14.30 -3.21 17.80
CA LEU A 215 -13.52 -4.22 17.06
C LEU A 215 -12.87 -3.63 15.80
N ALA A 216 -13.60 -2.74 15.12
CA ALA A 216 -13.20 -2.14 13.85
C ALA A 216 -12.67 -0.71 13.99
N ALA A 217 -12.40 -0.24 15.22
CA ALA A 217 -12.02 1.14 15.49
C ALA A 217 -10.71 1.56 14.79
N ASP A 218 -9.75 0.63 14.75
CA ASP A 218 -8.41 0.86 14.20
C ASP A 218 -8.27 0.37 12.74
N TRP A 219 -9.37 -0.04 12.11
CA TRP A 219 -9.33 -0.61 10.76
C TRP A 219 -9.21 0.50 9.71
N THR A 220 -8.16 0.41 8.90
CA THR A 220 -7.85 1.38 7.85
C THR A 220 -8.93 1.37 6.76
N ILE A 221 -9.52 0.21 6.49
CA ILE A 221 -10.55 0.00 5.48
C ILE A 221 -11.81 0.84 5.73
N PHE A 222 -12.10 1.19 6.99
CA PHE A 222 -13.25 2.01 7.39
C PHE A 222 -12.91 3.46 7.73
N PHE A 223 -11.63 3.84 7.80
CA PHE A 223 -11.21 5.20 8.11
C PHE A 223 -11.78 6.20 7.10
N ARG A 224 -12.50 7.23 7.51
CA ARG A 224 -13.01 8.27 6.61
C ARG A 224 -12.23 9.56 6.83
N PRO A 225 -11.46 10.08 5.85
CA PRO A 225 -10.81 11.36 6.01
C PRO A 225 -11.88 12.42 6.26
N GLN A 226 -11.75 13.16 7.37
CA GLN A 226 -12.61 14.29 7.64
C GLN A 226 -12.42 15.29 6.50
N ARG A 227 -13.51 15.67 5.85
CA ARG A 227 -13.47 16.81 4.93
C ARG A 227 -13.10 18.02 5.79
N LEU A 228 -11.95 18.62 5.52
CA LEU A 228 -11.65 19.96 5.99
C LEU A 228 -12.67 20.86 5.29
N ASP A 229 -13.66 21.34 6.04
CA ASP A 229 -14.60 22.39 5.61
C ASP A 229 -13.86 23.72 5.42
#